data_AF-H0HXZ2-F1
#
_entry.id   AF-H0HXZ2-F1
#
_cell.length_a   1.000
_cell.length_b   1.000
_cell.length_c   1.000
_cell.angle_alpha   90.00
_cell.angle_beta   90.00
_cell.angle_gamma   90.00
#
_symmetry.space_group_name_H-M   'P 1'
#
loop_
_entity.id
_entity.type
_entity.pdbx_description
1 polymer ?
#
loop_
_entity_poly.entity_id
_entity_poly.type
_entity_poly.pdbx_seq_one_letter_code
_entity_poly.pdbx_strand_id
1 'polypeptide(L)'
;PDEIARRLIERAELRSVRLSAEAFDALKTFLAIHVPLADAASALEKFAAGSGLSLGAALNNFATRAAAISAHGLPVETIHYDAAFGRPLDYYTGLVFEIAVSGSDRPLVGGGRYDRLLTLLGARDKIPGVGFSVWLDRIESLAEGGK
;
A
#
# COMPACT_ATOMS: atom_id res chain seq x y z
N PRO A 1 -2.11 -41.73 11.14
CA PRO A 1 -2.53 -41.27 12.49
C PRO A 1 -1.74 -40.05 12.95
N ASP A 2 -0.41 -40.09 12.86
CA ASP A 2 0.48 -39.01 13.30
C ASP A 2 0.41 -37.75 12.44
N GLU A 3 0.16 -37.89 11.14
CA GLU A 3 -0.06 -36.74 10.24
C GLU A 3 -1.35 -35.95 10.61
N ILE A 4 -2.39 -36.66 11.07
CA ILE A 4 -3.64 -36.03 11.51
C ILE A 4 -3.43 -35.30 12.84
N ALA A 5 -2.72 -35.92 13.78
CA ALA A 5 -2.34 -35.27 15.04
C ALA A 5 -1.47 -34.03 14.78
N ARG A 6 -0.50 -34.12 13.87
CA ARG A 6 0.36 -33.00 13.48
C ARG A 6 -0.44 -31.85 12.87
N ARG A 7 -1.35 -32.12 11.92
CA ARG A 7 -2.23 -31.10 11.33
C ARG A 7 -3.21 -30.49 12.34
N LEU A 8 -3.65 -31.26 13.34
CA LEU A 8 -4.50 -30.74 14.42
C LEU A 8 -3.73 -29.84 15.38
N ILE A 9 -2.48 -30.18 15.72
CA ILE A 9 -1.57 -29.35 16.50
C ILE A 9 -1.23 -28.07 15.71
N GLU A 10 -0.90 -28.19 14.42
CA GLU A 10 -0.60 -27.06 13.54
C GLU A 10 -1.83 -26.13 13.39
N ARG A 11 -3.05 -26.67 13.27
CA ARG A 11 -4.29 -25.89 13.32
C ARG A 11 -4.56 -25.25 14.68
N ALA A 12 -4.16 -25.89 15.78
CA ALA A 12 -4.28 -25.34 17.12
C ALA A 12 -3.24 -24.23 17.38
N GLU A 13 -2.02 -24.38 16.87
CA GLU A 13 -0.95 -23.38 16.89
C GLU A 13 -1.31 -22.18 16.01
N LEU A 14 -1.85 -22.40 14.81
CA LEU A 14 -2.38 -21.32 13.96
C LEU A 14 -3.57 -20.61 14.60
N ARG A 15 -4.38 -21.30 15.42
CA ARG A 15 -5.42 -20.68 16.26
C ARG A 15 -4.85 -19.91 17.45
N SER A 16 -3.63 -20.21 17.88
CA SER A 16 -2.93 -19.53 18.98
C SER A 16 -2.24 -18.24 18.54
N VAL A 17 -2.00 -18.04 17.24
CA VAL A 17 -1.63 -16.75 16.66
C VAL A 17 -2.87 -15.86 16.53
N ARG A 18 -3.47 -15.52 17.67
CA ARG A 18 -4.44 -14.42 17.75
C ARG A 18 -3.66 -13.16 18.13
N LEU A 19 -3.75 -12.13 17.29
CA LEU A 19 -3.33 -10.78 17.68
C LEU A 19 -3.96 -10.45 19.04
N SER A 20 -3.22 -9.75 19.91
CA SER A 20 -3.83 -9.17 21.10
C SER A 20 -4.98 -8.25 20.67
N ALA A 21 -5.98 -8.07 21.52
CA ALA A 21 -7.08 -7.14 21.23
C ALA A 21 -6.54 -5.75 20.86
N GLU A 22 -5.53 -5.29 21.59
CA GLU A 22 -4.80 -4.05 21.33
C GLU A 22 -4.15 -4.02 19.94
N ALA A 23 -3.41 -5.07 19.53
CA ALA A 23 -2.78 -5.12 18.21
C ALA A 23 -3.82 -5.18 17.08
N PHE A 24 -4.93 -5.89 17.30
CA PHE A 24 -6.02 -5.97 16.34
C PHE A 24 -6.76 -4.64 16.19
N ASP A 25 -6.99 -3.92 17.28
CA ASP A 25 -7.60 -2.60 17.26
C ASP A 25 -6.68 -1.57 16.63
N ALA A 26 -5.37 -1.59 16.94
CA ALA A 26 -4.38 -0.75 16.26
C ALA A 26 -4.35 -1.02 14.75
N LEU A 27 -4.40 -2.29 14.33
CA LEU A 27 -4.46 -2.65 12.91
C LEU A 27 -5.72 -2.11 12.24
N LYS A 28 -6.89 -2.23 12.87
CA LYS A 28 -8.13 -1.64 12.34
C LYS A 28 -8.04 -0.13 12.23
N THR A 29 -7.52 0.54 13.25
CA THR A 29 -7.33 1.99 13.24
C THR A 29 -6.40 2.40 12.11
N PHE A 30 -5.30 1.68 11.91
CA PHE A 30 -4.37 1.93 10.81
C PHE A 30 -5.05 1.75 9.44
N LEU A 31 -5.70 0.62 9.21
CA LEU A 31 -6.36 0.31 7.95
C LEU A 31 -7.55 1.22 7.65
N ALA A 32 -8.09 1.92 8.65
CA ALA A 32 -9.13 2.92 8.46
C ALA A 32 -8.59 4.30 8.02
N ILE A 33 -7.27 4.49 7.96
CA ILE A 33 -6.66 5.75 7.52
C ILE A 33 -6.86 5.89 6.01
N HIS A 34 -7.80 6.77 5.65
CA HIS A 34 -8.05 7.19 4.28
C HIS A 34 -8.25 8.71 4.24
N VAL A 35 -7.24 9.44 3.79
CA VAL A 35 -7.16 10.92 3.88
C VAL A 35 -6.46 11.51 2.66
N PRO A 36 -6.63 12.80 2.35
CA PRO A 36 -5.79 13.48 1.37
C PRO A 36 -4.30 13.31 1.67
N LEU A 37 -3.46 13.26 0.64
CA LEU A 37 -2.01 13.09 0.77
C LEU A 37 -1.38 14.25 1.55
N ALA A 38 -1.98 15.44 1.49
CA ALA A 38 -1.60 16.60 2.29
C ALA A 38 -1.66 16.32 3.81
N ASP A 39 -2.65 15.55 4.27
CA ASP A 39 -2.88 15.25 5.68
C ASP A 39 -2.23 13.93 6.14
N ALA A 40 -1.81 13.09 5.19
CA ALA A 40 -1.43 11.71 5.44
C ALA A 40 -0.27 11.56 6.45
N ALA A 41 0.76 12.40 6.36
CA ALA A 41 1.89 12.33 7.30
C ALA A 41 1.44 12.64 8.74
N SER A 42 0.61 13.68 8.92
CA SER A 42 0.04 14.04 10.22
C SER A 42 -0.87 12.95 10.77
N ALA A 43 -1.68 12.32 9.92
CA ALA A 43 -2.55 11.22 10.30
C ALA A 43 -1.74 10.00 10.79
N LEU A 44 -0.65 9.64 10.09
CA LEU A 44 0.24 8.56 10.47
C LEU A 44 1.02 8.85 11.77
N GLU A 45 1.43 10.10 11.99
CA GLU A 45 2.05 10.55 13.25
C GLU A 45 1.09 10.39 14.44
N LYS A 46 -0.15 10.86 14.28
CA LYS A 46 -1.19 10.74 15.31
C LYS A 46 -1.51 9.29 15.62
N PHE A 47 -1.62 8.44 14.59
CA PHE A 47 -1.79 7.00 14.76
C PHE A 47 -0.64 6.38 15.54
N ALA A 48 0.61 6.65 15.14
CA ALA A 48 1.80 6.11 15.79
C ALA A 48 1.84 6.49 17.28
N ALA A 49 1.60 7.76 17.60
CA ALA A 49 1.55 8.24 18.98
C ALA A 49 0.40 7.59 19.78
N GLY A 50 -0.80 7.51 19.19
CA GLY A 50 -1.99 6.94 19.85
C GLY A 50 -1.91 5.43 20.11
N SER A 51 -1.17 4.70 19.27
CA SER A 51 -0.95 3.25 19.42
C SER A 51 0.36 2.90 20.13
N GLY A 52 1.14 3.89 20.61
CA GLY A 52 2.44 3.64 21.23
C GLY A 52 3.48 3.04 20.29
N LEU A 53 3.30 3.22 18.98
CA LEU A 53 4.18 2.69 17.93
C LEU A 53 5.17 3.76 17.46
N SER A 54 6.35 3.32 17.02
CA SER A 54 7.32 4.18 16.35
C SER A 54 7.44 3.80 14.88
N LEU A 55 7.03 4.70 13.99
CA LEU A 55 7.19 4.54 12.53
C LEU A 55 8.52 5.09 12.02
N GLY A 56 9.23 5.90 12.81
CA GLY A 56 10.61 6.36 12.59
C GLY A 56 10.94 6.74 11.15
N ALA A 57 11.93 6.05 10.57
CA ALA A 57 12.42 6.32 9.22
C ALA A 57 11.36 6.09 8.13
N ALA A 58 10.40 5.19 8.32
CA ALA A 58 9.36 4.93 7.32
C ALA A 58 8.44 6.14 7.15
N LEU A 59 8.02 6.74 8.26
CA LEU A 59 7.23 7.97 8.27
C LEU A 59 8.01 9.15 7.70
N ASN A 60 9.29 9.32 8.06
CA ASN A 60 10.13 10.37 7.50
C ASN A 60 10.28 10.25 5.97
N ASN A 61 10.51 9.03 5.48
CA ASN A 61 10.59 8.75 4.04
C ASN A 61 9.26 9.00 3.33
N PHE A 62 8.14 8.67 3.97
CA PHE A 62 6.80 8.97 3.47
C PHE A 62 6.54 10.48 3.38
N ALA A 63 6.80 11.22 4.45
CA ALA A 63 6.63 12.67 4.50
C ALA A 63 7.50 13.41 3.47
N THR A 64 8.77 13.00 3.34
CA THR A 64 9.68 13.53 2.31
C THR A 64 9.13 13.34 0.90
N ARG A 65 8.51 12.17 0.64
CA ARG A 65 7.91 11.86 -0.65
C ARG A 65 6.64 12.67 -0.91
N ALA A 66 5.77 12.80 0.09
CA ALA A 66 4.56 13.64 -0.01
C ALA A 66 4.92 15.10 -0.30
N ALA A 67 5.94 15.63 0.39
CA ALA A 67 6.46 16.97 0.13
C ALA A 67 7.04 17.11 -1.29
N ALA A 68 7.79 16.12 -1.78
CA ALA A 68 8.31 16.12 -3.15
C ALA A 68 7.18 16.09 -4.19
N ILE A 69 6.13 15.30 -3.97
CA ILE A 69 4.94 15.26 -4.85
C ILE A 69 4.28 16.64 -4.89
N SER A 70 4.08 17.29 -3.74
CA SER A 70 3.54 18.64 -3.66
C SER A 70 4.43 19.66 -4.40
N ALA A 71 5.75 19.58 -4.22
CA ALA A 71 6.72 20.46 -4.87
C ALA A 71 6.74 20.33 -6.40
N HIS A 72 6.29 19.20 -6.94
CA HIS A 72 6.08 19.00 -8.38
C HIS A 72 4.75 19.57 -8.91
N GLY A 73 3.98 20.28 -8.07
CA GLY A 73 2.73 20.94 -8.46
C GLY A 73 1.53 19.99 -8.58
N LEU A 74 1.65 18.77 -8.06
CA LEU A 74 0.54 17.82 -8.04
C LEU A 74 -0.49 18.23 -6.98
N PRO A 75 -1.80 18.10 -7.26
CA PRO A 75 -2.86 18.47 -6.33
C PRO A 75 -2.97 17.45 -5.18
N VAL A 76 -2.14 17.62 -4.15
CA VAL A 76 -2.07 16.70 -3.00
C VAL A 76 -3.38 16.60 -2.20
N GLU A 77 -4.29 17.55 -2.38
CA GLU A 77 -5.64 17.53 -1.80
C GLU A 77 -6.59 16.56 -2.51
N THR A 78 -6.31 16.25 -3.79
CA THR A 78 -7.14 15.31 -4.58
C THR A 78 -6.50 13.92 -4.69
N ILE A 79 -5.24 13.78 -4.26
CA ILE A 79 -4.56 12.49 -4.17
C ILE A 79 -4.85 11.94 -2.78
N HIS A 80 -5.43 10.74 -2.70
CA HIS A 80 -5.73 10.10 -1.43
C HIS A 80 -4.64 9.11 -1.03
N TYR A 81 -4.24 9.16 0.24
CA TYR A 81 -3.52 8.08 0.91
C TYR A 81 -4.53 7.12 1.52
N ASP A 82 -4.37 5.84 1.22
CA ASP A 82 -5.16 4.74 1.76
C ASP A 82 -4.19 3.72 2.38
N ALA A 83 -4.27 3.52 3.69
CA ALA A 83 -3.44 2.56 4.40
C ALA A 83 -3.85 1.11 4.17
N ALA A 84 -5.10 0.85 3.75
CA ALA A 84 -5.59 -0.47 3.37
C ALA A 84 -5.30 -0.80 1.90
N PHE A 85 -4.89 0.19 1.11
CA PHE A 85 -4.54 -0.02 -0.28
C PHE A 85 -3.24 -0.83 -0.40
N GLY A 86 -3.38 -1.99 -1.03
CA GLY A 86 -2.28 -2.88 -1.35
C GLY A 86 -2.62 -3.72 -2.57
N ARG A 87 -1.60 -4.30 -3.19
CA ARG A 87 -1.79 -5.24 -4.30
C ARG A 87 -1.54 -6.66 -3.81
N PRO A 88 -2.23 -7.67 -4.38
CA PRO A 88 -2.05 -9.07 -3.98
C PRO A 88 -0.65 -9.62 -4.31
N LEU A 89 0.13 -8.93 -5.12
CA LEU A 89 1.47 -9.34 -5.53
C LEU A 89 2.54 -8.64 -4.69
N ASP A 90 3.31 -9.43 -3.94
CA ASP A 90 4.35 -9.01 -2.99
C ASP A 90 5.68 -8.59 -3.66
N TYR A 91 5.64 -8.01 -4.87
CA TYR A 91 6.85 -7.50 -5.53
C TYR A 91 7.09 -6.01 -5.29
N TYR A 92 6.09 -5.26 -4.81
CA TYR A 92 6.26 -3.86 -4.45
C TYR A 92 6.96 -3.75 -3.10
N THR A 93 7.93 -2.84 -3.01
CA THR A 93 8.81 -2.68 -1.85
C THR A 93 8.77 -1.27 -1.27
N GLY A 94 7.76 -0.48 -1.62
CA GLY A 94 7.66 0.92 -1.24
C GLY A 94 6.34 1.53 -1.71
N LEU A 95 6.41 2.75 -2.27
CA LEU A 95 5.23 3.44 -2.82
C LEU A 95 4.50 2.55 -3.84
N VAL A 96 3.20 2.43 -3.69
CA VAL A 96 2.27 1.89 -4.69
C VAL A 96 1.19 2.93 -4.93
N PHE A 97 0.72 3.05 -6.17
CA PHE A 97 -0.34 3.98 -6.52
C PHE A 97 -1.22 3.45 -7.65
N GLU A 98 -2.41 4.02 -7.74
CA GLU A 98 -3.35 3.87 -8.84
C GLU A 98 -3.90 5.23 -9.25
N ILE A 99 -4.31 5.35 -10.51
CA ILE A 99 -5.05 6.49 -11.03
C ILE A 99 -6.33 5.93 -11.64
N ALA A 100 -7.47 6.42 -11.19
CA ALA A 100 -8.79 6.02 -11.65
C ALA A 100 -9.66 7.26 -11.88
N VAL A 101 -10.76 7.08 -12.61
CA VAL A 101 -11.81 8.09 -12.69
C VAL A 101 -12.62 8.06 -11.39
N SER A 102 -12.99 9.23 -10.88
CA SER A 102 -13.86 9.32 -9.70
C SER A 102 -15.13 8.48 -9.87
N GLY A 103 -15.40 7.61 -8.90
CA GLY A 103 -16.54 6.70 -8.93
C GLY A 103 -16.36 5.44 -9.79
N SER A 104 -15.16 5.20 -10.35
CA SER A 104 -14.84 3.97 -11.07
C SER A 104 -13.98 3.03 -10.23
N ASP A 105 -14.40 1.78 -10.13
CA ASP A 105 -13.61 0.70 -9.50
C ASP A 105 -12.50 0.15 -10.43
N ARG A 106 -12.37 0.70 -11.65
CA ARG A 106 -11.38 0.24 -12.63
C ARG A 106 -10.24 1.25 -12.75
N PRO A 107 -9.03 0.94 -12.27
CA PRO A 107 -7.88 1.83 -12.43
C PRO A 107 -7.49 1.95 -13.90
N LEU A 108 -7.06 3.15 -14.31
CA LEU A 108 -6.49 3.46 -15.63
C LEU A 108 -4.97 3.32 -15.65
N VAL A 109 -4.35 3.60 -14.50
CA VAL A 109 -2.90 3.48 -14.29
C VAL A 109 -2.65 2.78 -12.97
N GLY A 110 -1.65 1.91 -12.95
CA GLY A 110 -1.18 1.23 -11.75
C GLY A 110 0.33 1.20 -11.72
N GLY A 111 0.94 1.51 -10.58
CA GLY A 111 2.39 1.57 -10.50
C GLY A 111 2.92 1.57 -9.08
N GLY A 112 4.24 1.67 -8.98
CA GLY A 112 4.94 1.69 -7.71
C GLY A 112 6.42 1.32 -7.81
N ARG A 113 7.05 1.22 -6.66
CA ARG A 113 8.47 0.88 -6.49
C ARG A 113 8.64 -0.62 -6.19
N TYR A 114 9.53 -1.30 -6.90
CA TYR A 114 9.70 -2.75 -6.92
C TYR A 114 11.17 -3.16 -6.87
N ASP A 115 11.87 -2.84 -5.78
CA ASP A 115 13.33 -2.97 -5.70
C ASP A 115 13.85 -4.43 -5.74
N ARG A 116 12.97 -5.41 -5.56
CA ARG A 116 13.32 -6.83 -5.52
C ARG A 116 12.97 -7.57 -6.82
N LEU A 117 12.20 -6.97 -7.72
CA LEU A 117 11.66 -7.66 -8.88
C LEU A 117 12.75 -8.22 -9.79
N LEU A 118 13.78 -7.42 -10.12
CA LEU A 118 14.82 -7.87 -11.03
C LEU A 118 15.68 -8.99 -10.43
N THR A 119 15.93 -8.96 -9.12
CA THR A 119 16.62 -10.05 -8.42
C THR A 119 15.78 -11.33 -8.43
N LEU A 120 14.47 -11.23 -8.23
CA LEU A 120 13.54 -12.38 -8.36
C LEU A 120 13.54 -12.97 -9.78
N LEU A 121 13.86 -12.17 -10.80
CA LEU A 121 13.98 -12.59 -12.20
C LEU A 121 15.40 -13.01 -12.61
N GLY A 122 16.36 -13.09 -11.67
CA GLY A 122 17.71 -13.62 -11.91
C GLY A 122 18.81 -12.58 -12.12
N ALA A 123 18.55 -11.28 -11.88
CA ALA A 123 19.62 -10.29 -11.83
C ALA A 123 20.58 -10.59 -10.66
N ARG A 124 21.89 -10.53 -10.94
CA ARG A 124 22.94 -10.76 -9.93
C ARG A 124 23.03 -9.64 -8.90
N ASP A 125 22.82 -8.41 -9.36
CA ASP A 125 22.87 -7.22 -8.53
C ASP A 125 21.47 -6.77 -8.13
N LYS A 126 21.39 -6.09 -6.98
CA LYS A 126 20.15 -5.43 -6.54
C LYS A 126 19.94 -4.18 -7.38
N ILE A 127 18.90 -4.18 -8.22
CA ILE A 127 18.54 -3.06 -9.09
C ILE A 127 17.18 -2.50 -8.64
N PRO A 128 17.15 -1.35 -7.94
CA PRO A 128 15.90 -0.71 -7.55
C PRO A 128 15.13 -0.24 -8.78
N GLY A 129 13.81 -0.34 -8.74
CA GLY A 129 12.94 -0.04 -9.89
C GLY A 129 11.67 0.69 -9.48
N VAL A 130 11.21 1.61 -10.33
CA VAL A 130 9.92 2.30 -10.18
C VAL A 130 9.32 2.46 -11.57
N GLY A 131 8.01 2.27 -11.68
CA GLY A 131 7.31 2.41 -12.95
C GLY A 131 5.81 2.22 -12.80
N PHE A 132 5.12 2.21 -13.92
CA PHE A 132 3.68 2.06 -14.00
C PHE A 132 3.27 1.38 -15.30
N SER A 133 2.06 0.83 -15.32
CA SER A 133 1.36 0.33 -16.49
C SER A 133 0.08 1.13 -16.73
N VAL A 134 -0.30 1.28 -18.00
CA VAL A 134 -1.50 2.00 -18.42
C VAL A 134 -2.41 1.04 -19.16
N TRP A 135 -3.71 1.05 -18.85
CA TRP A 135 -4.72 0.29 -19.57
C TRP A 135 -5.36 1.15 -20.67
N LEU A 136 -4.83 1.04 -21.89
CA LEU A 136 -5.25 1.88 -23.02
C LEU A 136 -6.70 1.65 -23.45
N ASP A 137 -7.17 0.39 -23.36
CA ASP A 137 -8.57 0.00 -23.64
C ASP A 137 -9.57 0.77 -22.76
N ARG A 138 -9.19 0.99 -21.50
CA ARG A 138 -10.03 1.71 -20.52
C ARG A 138 -10.07 3.21 -20.81
N ILE A 139 -8.93 3.76 -21.23
CA ILE A 139 -8.82 5.17 -21.60
C ILE A 139 -9.64 5.43 -22.87
N GLU A 140 -9.53 4.55 -23.88
CA GLU A 140 -10.31 4.65 -25.12
C GLU A 140 -11.82 4.60 -24.85
N SER A 141 -12.27 3.64 -24.02
CA SER A 141 -13.69 3.52 -23.65
C SER A 141 -14.25 4.79 -23.01
N LEU A 142 -13.45 5.51 -22.21
CA LEU A 142 -13.83 6.78 -21.60
C LEU A 142 -13.88 7.93 -22.62
N ALA A 143 -12.98 7.93 -23.61
CA ALA A 143 -12.96 8.92 -24.67
C ALA A 143 -14.16 8.75 -25.62
N GLU A 144 -14.62 7.52 -25.84
CA GLU A 144 -15.78 7.23 -26.70
C GLU A 144 -17.12 7.45 -25.99
N GLY A 145 -17.24 7.11 -24.71
CA GLY A 145 -18.46 7.33 -23.91
C GLY A 145 -18.73 8.78 -23.50
N GLY A 146 -17.80 9.70 -23.78
CA GLY A 146 -17.95 11.15 -23.57
C GLY A 146 -18.47 11.92 -24.79
N LYS A 147 -18.91 11.23 -25.85
CA LYS A 147 -19.62 11.82 -27.00
C LYS A 147 -21.14 11.71 -26.86
#